data_AF-A0A0K2T1V8-F1
#
_entry.id   AF-A0A0K2T1V8-F1
#
_cell.length_a   1.000
_cell.length_b   1.000
_cell.length_c   1.000
_cell.angle_alpha   90.00
_cell.angle_beta   90.00
_cell.angle_gamma   90.00
#
_symmetry.space_group_name_H-M   'P 1'
#
loop_
_entity.id
_entity.type
_entity.pdbx_description
1 polymer ?
#
loop_
_entity_poly.entity_id
_entity_poly.type
_entity_poly.pdbx_seq_one_letter_code
_entity_poly.pdbx_strand_id
1 'polypeptide(L)'
;MEASNSGENVVKPGMHQFADPNAFETLNKHQESKISDNLERGKKWTVHKEDYEALYKRMDNLCDQTQYQAMIPIAGSKAFMPGRLENTNEMMVLLGDNWFADRSVKQARAICKRRMDKCDSMLKDLETEKNLFQNWRKETMNLQNSTEDGATEIREPYDEAEELKWKEEHRHKVREHKLNKKNNDTDENDEDAEHWRRLDELEIQEELEANDVSESDEESEDFSHSPPLSDDSESNEIVVQDPSFKPPPMQRRVSFGGV
;
A
#
# COMPACT_ATOMS: atom_id res chain seq x y z
N MET A 1 -35.76 -55.48 -2.40
CA MET A 1 -34.32 -55.36 -2.70
C MET A 1 -34.12 -53.98 -3.27
N GLU A 2 -33.89 -53.03 -2.36
CA GLU A 2 -33.61 -51.64 -2.69
C GLU A 2 -32.14 -51.53 -3.06
N ALA A 3 -31.85 -51.12 -4.28
CA ALA A 3 -30.50 -50.77 -4.71
C ALA A 3 -30.38 -49.25 -4.67
N SER A 4 -29.88 -48.74 -3.55
CA SER A 4 -29.49 -47.35 -3.35
C SER A 4 -28.36 -47.00 -4.32
N ASN A 5 -28.66 -46.17 -5.32
CA ASN A 5 -27.66 -45.65 -6.24
C ASN A 5 -27.02 -44.40 -5.61
N SER A 6 -25.98 -44.61 -4.79
CA SER A 6 -25.14 -43.53 -4.27
C SER A 6 -24.24 -43.02 -5.39
N GLY A 7 -24.78 -42.08 -6.18
CA GLY A 7 -24.02 -41.33 -7.17
C GLY A 7 -23.02 -40.43 -6.46
N GLU A 8 -21.78 -40.88 -6.38
CA GLU A 8 -20.62 -40.11 -5.93
C GLU A 8 -20.47 -38.91 -6.87
N ASN A 9 -20.87 -37.73 -6.40
CA ASN A 9 -20.82 -36.49 -7.16
C ASN A 9 -19.37 -36.02 -7.24
N VAL A 10 -18.60 -36.61 -8.15
CA VAL A 10 -17.21 -36.21 -8.42
C VAL A 10 -17.25 -34.86 -9.15
N VAL A 11 -17.20 -33.77 -8.39
CA VAL A 11 -17.08 -32.40 -8.91
C VAL A 11 -15.72 -32.27 -9.59
N LYS A 12 -15.72 -32.34 -10.92
CA LYS A 12 -14.52 -32.07 -11.74
C LYS A 12 -13.98 -30.67 -11.41
N PRO A 13 -12.66 -30.49 -11.26
CA PRO A 13 -12.09 -29.18 -11.03
C PRO A 13 -12.40 -28.28 -12.22
N GLY A 14 -13.10 -27.18 -11.95
CA GLY A 14 -13.28 -26.12 -12.92
C GLY A 14 -11.91 -25.51 -13.20
N MET A 15 -11.33 -25.81 -14.37
CA MET A 15 -10.23 -25.03 -14.92
C MET A 15 -10.75 -23.63 -15.23
N HIS A 16 -10.72 -22.76 -14.23
CA HIS A 16 -10.83 -21.33 -14.44
C HIS A 16 -9.58 -20.91 -15.21
N GLN A 17 -9.73 -20.66 -16.51
CA GLN A 17 -8.71 -20.06 -17.37
C GLN A 17 -8.47 -18.61 -16.94
N PHE A 18 -7.77 -18.41 -15.83
CA PHE A 18 -7.41 -17.08 -15.35
C PHE A 18 -5.95 -17.07 -14.94
N ALA A 19 -5.08 -17.02 -15.94
CA ALA A 19 -3.77 -16.39 -15.82
C ALA A 19 -3.36 -16.01 -17.24
N ASP A 20 -3.09 -14.71 -17.46
CA ASP A 20 -2.31 -14.33 -18.63
C ASP A 20 -1.04 -15.20 -18.64
N PRO A 21 -0.69 -15.85 -19.76
CA PRO A 21 0.49 -16.73 -19.83
C PRO A 21 1.79 -16.02 -19.38
N ASN A 22 1.80 -14.69 -19.48
CA ASN A 22 2.93 -13.82 -19.14
C ASN A 22 2.77 -13.10 -17.80
N ALA A 23 1.83 -13.50 -16.93
CA ALA A 23 1.61 -12.84 -15.64
C ALA A 23 2.87 -12.89 -14.75
N PHE A 24 3.51 -14.05 -14.64
CA PHE A 24 4.77 -14.22 -13.91
C PHE A 24 5.92 -13.40 -14.51
N GLU A 25 6.01 -13.34 -15.85
CA GLU A 25 7.04 -12.57 -16.53
C GLU A 25 6.87 -11.06 -16.29
N THR A 26 5.63 -10.56 -16.36
CA THR A 26 5.29 -9.16 -16.10
C THR A 26 5.60 -8.78 -14.65
N LEU A 27 5.24 -9.65 -13.70
CA LEU A 27 5.52 -9.47 -12.28
C LEU A 27 7.03 -9.44 -12.00
N ASN A 28 7.79 -10.38 -12.58
CA ASN A 28 9.24 -10.42 -12.44
C ASN A 28 9.90 -9.15 -13.00
N LYS A 29 9.50 -8.69 -14.19
CA LYS A 29 9.98 -7.42 -14.77
C LYS A 29 9.70 -6.23 -13.85
N HIS A 30 8.51 -6.16 -13.26
CA HIS A 30 8.16 -5.10 -12.33
C HIS A 30 9.04 -5.15 -11.06
N GLN A 31 9.21 -6.31 -10.45
CA GLN A 31 10.07 -6.49 -9.27
C GLN A 31 11.53 -6.12 -9.58
N GLU A 32 12.05 -6.48 -10.74
CA GLU A 32 13.39 -6.10 -11.19
C GLU A 32 13.53 -4.60 -11.37
N SER A 33 12.54 -3.95 -11.99
CA SER A 33 12.52 -2.49 -12.11
C SER A 33 12.56 -1.82 -10.74
N LYS A 34 11.77 -2.31 -9.77
CA LYS A 34 11.75 -1.73 -8.42
C LYS A 34 13.08 -1.89 -7.69
N ILE A 35 13.71 -3.06 -7.81
CA ILE A 35 15.05 -3.29 -7.25
C ILE A 35 16.08 -2.34 -7.91
N SER A 36 16.02 -2.17 -9.23
CA SER A 36 16.89 -1.25 -9.96
C SER A 36 16.72 0.20 -9.49
N ASP A 37 15.47 0.67 -9.42
CA ASP A 37 15.16 2.03 -8.94
C ASP A 37 15.65 2.27 -7.52
N ASN A 38 15.47 1.28 -6.63
CA ASN A 38 15.94 1.35 -5.24
C ASN A 38 17.48 1.47 -5.19
N LEU A 39 18.21 0.71 -6.01
CA LEU A 39 19.67 0.80 -6.10
C LEU A 39 20.13 2.17 -6.60
N GLU A 40 19.45 2.76 -7.59
CA GLU A 40 19.77 4.11 -8.08
C GLU A 40 19.53 5.18 -7.00
N ARG A 41 18.41 5.10 -6.27
CA ARG A 41 18.13 5.99 -5.13
C ARG A 41 19.19 5.81 -4.04
N GLY A 42 19.56 4.57 -3.73
CA GLY A 42 20.60 4.23 -2.75
C GLY A 42 21.93 4.90 -3.10
N LYS A 43 22.38 4.79 -4.36
CA LYS A 43 23.60 5.47 -4.84
C LYS A 43 23.57 6.98 -4.58
N LYS A 44 22.45 7.65 -4.87
CA LYS A 44 22.29 9.10 -4.63
C LYS A 44 22.46 9.44 -3.15
N TRP A 45 21.82 8.67 -2.25
CA TRP A 45 21.95 8.89 -0.81
C TRP A 45 23.35 8.62 -0.28
N THR A 46 24.06 7.63 -0.82
CA THR A 46 25.46 7.37 -0.49
C THR A 46 26.35 8.55 -0.86
N VAL A 47 26.21 9.09 -2.07
CA VAL A 47 26.96 10.29 -2.50
C VAL A 47 26.67 11.48 -1.58
N HIS A 48 25.39 11.73 -1.27
CA HIS A 48 25.03 12.80 -0.33
C HIS A 48 25.67 12.61 1.05
N LYS A 49 25.70 11.37 1.56
CA LYS A 49 26.34 11.07 2.84
C LYS A 49 27.84 11.35 2.79
N GLU A 50 28.53 10.91 1.74
CA GLU A 50 29.97 11.17 1.54
C GLU A 50 30.28 12.66 1.46
N ASP A 51 29.46 13.43 0.72
CA ASP A 51 29.57 14.89 0.63
C ASP A 51 29.40 15.56 2.01
N TYR A 52 28.40 15.14 2.80
CA TYR A 52 28.20 15.66 4.16
C TYR A 52 29.34 15.28 5.10
N GLU A 53 29.91 14.07 5.01
CA GLU A 53 31.07 13.66 5.80
C GLU A 53 32.31 14.49 5.47
N ALA A 54 32.57 14.73 4.18
CA ALA A 54 33.66 15.57 3.73
C ALA A 54 33.47 17.02 4.21
N LEU A 55 32.25 17.55 4.10
CA LEU A 55 31.89 18.88 4.59
C LEU A 55 32.08 19.00 6.11
N TYR A 56 31.58 18.02 6.87
CA TYR A 56 31.67 17.98 8.34
C TYR A 56 33.14 18.00 8.81
N LYS A 57 34.00 17.20 8.17
CA LYS A 57 35.44 17.19 8.44
C LYS A 57 36.10 18.51 8.07
N ARG A 58 35.71 19.12 6.95
CA ARG A 58 36.28 20.38 6.50
C ARG A 58 35.94 21.54 7.42
N MET A 59 34.73 21.56 7.98
CA MET A 59 34.28 22.56 8.95
C MET A 59 35.09 22.54 10.25
N ASP A 60 35.74 21.42 10.60
CA ASP A 60 36.58 21.30 11.81
C ASP A 60 37.81 22.21 11.71
N ASN A 61 38.52 22.16 10.59
CA ASN A 61 39.76 22.90 10.37
C ASN A 61 39.52 24.31 9.79
N LEU A 62 38.30 24.59 9.31
CA LEU A 62 37.99 25.88 8.66
C LEU A 62 38.05 27.05 9.63
N CYS A 63 37.78 26.82 10.92
CA CYS A 63 37.77 27.88 11.93
C CYS A 63 39.16 28.25 12.47
N ASP A 64 40.23 27.56 12.05
CA ASP A 64 41.58 27.77 12.61
C ASP A 64 42.17 29.13 12.24
N GLN A 65 41.77 29.69 11.10
CA GLN A 65 42.18 31.03 10.64
C GLN A 65 40.95 31.81 10.20
N THR A 66 40.94 33.12 10.43
CA THR A 66 39.83 34.01 10.02
C THR A 66 39.79 34.24 8.51
N GLN A 67 40.92 34.04 7.82
CA GLN A 67 41.07 34.25 6.39
C GLN A 67 41.98 33.19 5.76
N TYR A 68 41.64 32.73 4.56
CA TYR A 68 42.48 31.82 3.77
C TYR A 68 42.61 32.33 2.35
N GLN A 69 43.83 32.36 1.81
CA GLN A 69 44.02 32.57 0.37
C GLN A 69 43.62 31.30 -0.39
N ALA A 70 42.77 31.42 -1.41
CA ALA A 70 42.25 30.28 -2.16
C ALA A 70 42.06 30.61 -3.65
N MET A 71 42.16 29.58 -4.50
CA MET A 71 41.80 29.69 -5.92
C MET A 71 40.32 29.35 -6.07
N ILE A 72 39.52 30.34 -6.45
CA ILE A 72 38.06 30.22 -6.54
C ILE A 72 37.66 29.81 -7.97
N PRO A 73 36.90 28.73 -8.16
CA PRO A 73 36.40 28.34 -9.49
C PRO A 73 35.32 29.32 -9.95
N ILE A 74 35.49 29.92 -11.14
CA ILE A 74 34.51 30.87 -11.71
C ILE A 74 33.59 30.20 -12.74
N ALA A 75 34.11 29.24 -13.51
CA ALA A 75 33.36 28.56 -14.55
C ALA A 75 33.68 27.05 -14.54
N GLY A 76 33.07 26.36 -13.56
CA GLY A 76 33.30 24.93 -13.35
C GLY A 76 34.74 24.59 -12.99
N SER A 77 35.21 23.42 -13.43
CA SER A 77 36.51 22.86 -13.00
C SER A 77 37.74 23.39 -13.75
N LYS A 78 37.59 24.23 -14.77
CA LYS A 78 38.70 24.59 -15.69
C LYS A 78 39.24 26.01 -15.54
N ALA A 79 38.53 26.88 -14.83
CA ALA A 79 38.90 28.29 -14.68
C ALA A 79 38.86 28.71 -13.21
N PHE A 80 40.00 29.19 -12.70
CA PHE A 80 40.17 29.60 -11.32
C PHE A 80 40.73 31.03 -11.23
N MET A 81 40.28 31.80 -10.24
CA MET A 81 40.78 33.14 -9.94
C MET A 81 41.35 33.19 -8.51
N PRO A 82 42.47 33.90 -8.29
CA PRO A 82 42.97 34.11 -6.93
C PRO A 82 41.97 34.94 -6.13
N GLY A 83 41.62 34.47 -4.94
CA GLY A 83 40.77 35.17 -3.99
C GLY A 83 41.13 34.80 -2.55
N ARG A 84 40.34 35.30 -1.61
CA ARG A 84 40.45 34.93 -0.20
C ARG A 84 39.08 34.62 0.38
N LEU A 85 39.03 33.61 1.24
CA LEU A 85 37.88 33.35 2.10
C LEU A 85 37.99 34.26 3.32
N GLU A 86 36.90 34.95 3.66
CA GLU A 86 36.76 35.78 4.86
C GLU A 86 35.67 35.19 5.75
N ASN A 87 35.66 35.58 7.04
CA ASN A 87 34.63 35.20 8.01
C ASN A 87 34.41 33.69 8.11
N THR A 88 35.50 32.93 8.20
CA THR A 88 35.52 31.46 8.28
C THR A 88 34.75 30.86 9.47
N ASN A 89 34.37 31.69 10.44
CA ASN A 89 33.55 31.35 11.60
C ASN A 89 32.05 31.29 11.29
N GLU A 90 31.63 31.78 10.13
CA GLU A 90 30.25 31.88 9.67
C GLU A 90 30.08 31.23 8.30
N MET A 91 28.95 30.57 8.09
CA MET A 91 28.59 29.97 6.81
C MET A 91 27.12 30.17 6.52
N MET A 92 26.83 30.42 5.25
CA MET A 92 25.48 30.44 4.72
C MET A 92 24.98 29.00 4.52
N VAL A 93 23.90 28.63 5.22
CA VAL A 93 23.33 27.28 5.19
C VAL A 93 21.95 27.32 4.55
N LEU A 94 21.70 26.47 3.55
CA LEU A 94 20.36 26.19 3.03
C LEU A 94 19.56 25.44 4.10
N LEU A 95 18.41 25.95 4.54
CA LEU A 95 17.54 25.28 5.52
C LEU A 95 16.50 24.37 4.84
N GLY A 96 16.03 24.78 3.66
CA GLY A 96 14.98 24.13 2.85
C GLY A 96 14.33 25.16 1.94
N ASP A 97 13.65 24.74 0.87
CA ASP A 97 12.86 25.61 -0.02
C ASP A 97 13.56 26.90 -0.51
N ASN A 98 14.87 26.82 -0.77
CA ASN A 98 15.73 27.96 -1.13
C ASN A 98 15.86 29.05 -0.05
N TRP A 99 15.54 28.75 1.21
CA TRP A 99 15.80 29.64 2.34
C TRP A 99 17.22 29.43 2.86
N PHE A 100 18.00 30.50 2.82
CA PHE A 100 19.37 30.54 3.33
C PHE A 100 19.43 31.36 4.61
N ALA A 101 20.26 30.92 5.54
CA ALA A 101 20.53 31.68 6.75
C ALA A 101 22.02 31.60 7.09
N ASP A 102 22.58 32.70 7.55
CA ASP A 102 23.92 32.73 8.09
C ASP A 102 23.94 32.06 9.47
N ARG A 103 24.89 31.16 9.65
CA ARG A 103 25.04 30.36 10.86
C ARG A 103 26.49 30.26 11.24
N SER A 104 26.76 30.21 12.55
CA SER A 104 28.10 29.89 13.01
C SER A 104 28.49 28.49 12.54
N VAL A 105 29.78 28.25 12.32
CA VAL A 105 30.28 26.94 11.88
C VAL A 105 29.87 25.83 12.84
N LYS A 106 29.81 26.11 14.15
CA LYS A 106 29.31 25.17 15.16
C LYS A 106 27.85 24.78 14.92
N GLN A 107 26.99 25.74 14.62
CA GLN A 107 25.58 25.48 14.29
C GLN A 107 25.44 24.75 12.94
N ALA A 108 26.18 25.17 11.92
CA ALA A 108 26.19 24.54 10.61
C ALA A 108 26.64 23.07 10.69
N ARG A 109 27.64 22.76 11.52
CA ARG A 109 28.10 21.40 11.79
C ARG A 109 27.04 20.53 12.45
N ALA A 110 26.26 21.10 13.38
CA ALA A 110 25.12 20.39 13.98
C ALA A 110 24.02 20.09 12.95
N ILE A 111 23.73 21.04 12.04
CA ILE A 111 22.80 20.83 10.92
C ILE A 111 23.32 19.73 9.98
N CYS A 112 24.61 19.77 9.63
CA CYS A 112 25.25 18.76 8.80
C CYS A 112 25.12 17.37 9.42
N LYS A 113 25.41 17.23 10.72
CA LYS A 113 25.24 15.96 11.46
C LYS A 113 23.80 15.43 11.37
N ARG A 114 22.79 16.28 11.63
CA ARG A 114 21.37 15.88 11.50
C ARG A 114 21.02 15.41 10.08
N ARG A 115 21.66 15.98 9.05
CA ARG A 115 21.46 15.55 7.65
C ARG A 115 22.14 14.23 7.37
N MET A 116 23.34 13.99 7.91
CA MET A 116 23.99 12.68 7.85
C MET A 116 23.13 11.60 8.50
N ASP A 117 22.59 11.87 9.70
CA ASP A 117 21.69 10.94 10.40
C ASP A 117 20.44 10.63 9.56
N LYS A 118 19.90 11.64 8.85
CA LYS A 118 18.80 11.45 7.89
C LYS A 118 19.21 10.57 6.70
N CYS A 119 20.40 10.77 6.13
CA CYS A 119 20.92 9.91 5.07
C CYS A 119 21.07 8.46 5.54
N ASP A 120 21.54 8.25 6.77
CA ASP A 120 21.66 6.92 7.37
C ASP A 120 20.30 6.24 7.57
N SER A 121 19.28 6.99 8.00
CA SER A 121 17.91 6.47 8.08
C SER A 121 17.40 6.06 6.69
N MET A 122 17.53 6.95 5.70
CA MET A 122 17.05 6.68 4.34
C MET A 122 17.74 5.47 3.69
N LEU A 123 19.04 5.29 3.94
CA LEU A 123 19.78 4.12 3.46
C LEU A 123 19.30 2.82 4.12
N LYS A 124 18.95 2.84 5.41
CA LYS A 124 18.37 1.68 6.10
C LYS A 124 16.99 1.35 5.53
N ASP A 125 16.14 2.35 5.36
CA ASP A 125 14.80 2.17 4.81
C ASP A 125 14.87 1.56 3.39
N LEU A 126 15.76 2.08 2.54
CA LEU A 126 16.00 1.52 1.21
C LEU A 126 16.52 0.08 1.26
N GLU A 127 17.37 -0.28 2.21
CA GLU A 127 17.84 -1.66 2.38
C GLU A 127 16.70 -2.59 2.81
N THR A 128 15.79 -2.13 3.68
CA THR A 128 14.58 -2.91 4.03
C THR A 128 13.65 -3.11 2.84
N GLU A 129 13.43 -2.06 2.04
CA GLU A 129 12.64 -2.12 0.81
C GLU A 129 13.27 -3.09 -0.20
N LYS A 130 14.59 -3.05 -0.37
CA LYS A 130 15.32 -3.98 -1.24
C LYS A 130 15.12 -5.43 -0.80
N ASN A 131 15.26 -5.69 0.50
CA ASN A 131 15.08 -7.03 1.07
C ASN A 131 13.63 -7.54 0.88
N LEU A 132 12.65 -6.65 1.02
CA LEU A 132 11.25 -6.96 0.76
C LEU A 132 11.03 -7.41 -0.70
N PHE A 133 11.50 -6.62 -1.68
CA PHE A 133 11.37 -6.97 -3.09
C PHE A 133 12.14 -8.24 -3.46
N GLN A 134 13.32 -8.46 -2.86
CA GLN A 134 14.07 -9.69 -3.05
C GLN A 134 13.32 -10.91 -2.50
N ASN A 135 12.66 -10.79 -1.36
CA ASN A 135 11.84 -11.85 -0.80
C ASN A 135 10.61 -12.12 -1.68
N TRP A 136 9.87 -11.09 -2.09
CA TRP A 136 8.75 -11.25 -3.01
C TRP A 136 9.13 -11.91 -4.33
N ARG A 137 10.32 -11.59 -4.87
CA ARG A 137 10.84 -12.25 -6.06
C ARG A 137 11.14 -13.73 -5.83
N LYS A 138 11.73 -14.09 -4.68
CA LYS A 138 11.94 -15.50 -4.31
C LYS A 138 10.61 -16.24 -4.19
N GLU A 139 9.62 -15.65 -3.53
CA GLU A 139 8.30 -16.26 -3.39
C GLU A 139 7.57 -16.38 -4.74
N THR A 140 7.74 -15.40 -5.63
CA THR A 140 7.21 -15.47 -7.00
C THR A 140 7.82 -16.65 -7.76
N MET A 141 9.13 -16.86 -7.62
CA MET A 141 9.83 -18.01 -8.22
C MET A 141 9.38 -19.34 -7.60
N ASN A 142 9.21 -19.40 -6.28
CA ASN A 142 8.69 -20.57 -5.59
C ASN A 142 7.26 -20.92 -6.06
N LEU A 143 6.41 -19.91 -6.23
CA LEU A 143 5.04 -20.06 -6.70
C LEU A 143 5.00 -20.53 -8.15
N GLN A 144 5.87 -20.00 -9.02
CA GLN A 144 6.01 -20.46 -10.39
C GLN A 144 6.38 -21.95 -10.43
N ASN A 145 7.40 -22.36 -9.68
CA ASN A 145 7.82 -23.77 -9.59
C ASN A 145 6.70 -24.67 -9.02
N SER A 146 5.99 -24.22 -7.98
CA SER A 146 4.89 -24.98 -7.36
C SER A 146 3.68 -25.14 -8.30
N THR A 147 3.47 -24.16 -9.18
CA THR A 147 2.42 -24.21 -10.20
C THR A 147 2.78 -25.23 -11.29
N GLU A 148 4.06 -25.30 -11.68
CA GLU A 148 4.58 -26.29 -12.62
C GLU A 148 4.53 -27.72 -12.05
N ASP A 149 4.80 -27.89 -10.75
CA ASP A 149 4.74 -29.17 -10.03
C ASP A 149 3.30 -29.63 -9.66
N GLY A 150 2.29 -28.84 -10.02
CA GLY A 150 0.87 -29.12 -9.74
C GLY A 150 0.37 -28.38 -8.50
N ALA A 151 -0.11 -27.16 -8.68
CA ALA A 151 -0.71 -26.37 -7.62
C ALA A 151 -1.91 -27.10 -6.99
N THR A 152 -1.90 -27.24 -5.67
CA THR A 152 -3.05 -27.75 -4.92
C THR A 152 -4.06 -26.63 -4.69
N GLU A 153 -5.27 -26.78 -5.23
CA GLU A 153 -6.36 -25.87 -4.93
C GLU A 153 -6.79 -26.08 -3.47
N ILE A 154 -6.67 -25.04 -2.65
CA ILE A 154 -7.15 -25.06 -1.27
C ILE A 154 -8.68 -24.98 -1.33
N ARG A 155 -9.35 -26.13 -1.17
CA ARG A 155 -10.81 -26.22 -1.05
C ARG A 155 -11.19 -26.38 0.39
N GLU A 156 -11.70 -25.29 0.97
CA GLU A 156 -12.29 -25.34 2.31
C GLU A 156 -13.75 -25.83 2.20
N PRO A 157 -14.20 -26.76 3.06
CA PRO A 157 -15.61 -27.10 3.13
C PRO A 157 -16.42 -25.86 3.54
N TYR A 158 -17.51 -25.60 2.82
CA TYR A 158 -18.43 -24.51 3.13
C TYR A 158 -19.64 -25.05 3.88
N ASP A 159 -19.86 -24.54 5.09
CA ASP A 159 -21.10 -24.73 5.83
C ASP A 159 -21.73 -23.36 6.11
N GLU A 160 -22.96 -23.18 5.64
CA GLU A 160 -23.73 -21.93 5.76
C GLU A 160 -24.01 -21.60 7.24
N ALA A 161 -24.25 -22.63 8.06
CA ALA A 161 -24.54 -22.45 9.49
C ALA A 161 -23.30 -22.01 10.29
N GLU A 162 -22.13 -22.55 9.96
CA GLU A 162 -20.87 -22.13 10.58
C GLU A 162 -20.44 -20.74 10.10
N GLU A 163 -20.70 -20.40 8.83
CA GLU A 163 -20.42 -19.05 8.32
C GLU A 163 -21.29 -17.99 8.99
N LEU A 164 -22.58 -18.26 9.21
CA LEU A 164 -23.47 -17.33 9.92
C LEU A 164 -22.95 -17.03 11.33
N LYS A 165 -22.58 -18.09 12.07
CA LYS A 165 -21.98 -17.98 13.41
C LYS A 165 -20.65 -17.22 13.38
N TRP A 166 -19.79 -17.52 12.40
CA TRP A 166 -18.52 -16.81 12.24
C TRP A 166 -18.74 -15.32 11.95
N LYS A 167 -19.71 -14.97 11.10
CA LYS A 167 -20.07 -13.56 10.80
C LYS A 167 -20.59 -12.85 12.05
N GLU A 168 -21.46 -13.49 12.84
CA GLU A 168 -21.93 -12.95 14.12
C GLU A 168 -20.80 -12.72 15.11
N GLU A 169 -19.95 -13.73 15.32
CA GLU A 169 -18.78 -13.62 16.19
C GLU A 169 -17.79 -12.55 15.71
N HIS A 170 -17.56 -12.46 14.41
CA HIS A 170 -16.69 -11.46 13.81
C HIS A 170 -17.25 -10.06 14.03
N ARG A 171 -18.54 -9.84 13.79
CA ARG A 171 -19.22 -8.58 14.10
C ARG A 171 -19.08 -8.22 15.58
N HIS A 172 -19.29 -9.18 16.48
CA HIS A 172 -19.11 -8.96 17.92
C HIS A 172 -17.68 -8.55 18.27
N LYS A 173 -16.68 -9.30 17.79
CA LYS A 173 -15.25 -9.04 18.04
C LYS A 173 -14.81 -7.69 17.48
N VAL A 174 -15.29 -7.31 16.29
CA VAL A 174 -15.01 -6.00 15.67
C VAL A 174 -15.64 -4.88 16.51
N ARG A 175 -16.88 -5.05 16.97
CA ARG A 175 -17.56 -4.08 17.84
C ARG A 175 -16.84 -3.91 19.17
N GLU A 176 -16.44 -5.01 19.82
CA GLU A 176 -15.64 -4.97 21.04
C GLU A 176 -14.30 -4.26 20.84
N HIS A 177 -13.60 -4.55 19.74
CA HIS A 177 -12.34 -3.89 19.40
C HIS A 177 -12.53 -2.38 19.18
N LYS A 178 -13.58 -1.96 18.44
CA LYS A 178 -13.92 -0.54 18.24
C LYS A 178 -14.23 0.16 19.56
N LEU A 179 -15.01 -0.47 20.44
CA LEU A 179 -15.35 0.08 21.76
C LEU A 179 -14.12 0.21 22.66
N ASN A 180 -13.26 -0.82 22.66
CA ASN A 180 -12.03 -0.79 23.44
C ASN A 180 -11.04 0.27 22.93
N LYS A 181 -11.00 0.49 21.61
CA LYS A 181 -10.27 1.60 21.00
C LYS A 181 -10.84 2.95 21.42
N LYS A 182 -12.17 3.13 21.34
CA LYS A 182 -12.85 4.35 21.79
C LYS A 182 -12.56 4.68 23.25
N ASN A 183 -12.59 3.68 24.14
CA ASN A 183 -12.29 3.85 25.57
C ASN A 183 -10.82 4.19 25.85
N ASN A 184 -9.89 3.75 24.98
CA ASN A 184 -8.48 4.13 25.08
C ASN A 184 -8.19 5.50 24.46
N ASP A 185 -9.00 5.93 23.48
CA ASP A 185 -8.85 7.19 22.74
C ASP A 185 -9.68 8.36 23.35
N THR A 186 -10.35 8.19 24.50
CA THR A 186 -11.19 9.24 25.15
C THR A 186 -10.45 10.50 25.62
N ASP A 187 -9.18 10.71 25.28
CA ASP A 187 -8.41 11.84 25.80
C ASP A 187 -8.29 13.06 24.86
N GLU A 188 -8.70 13.05 23.59
CA GLU A 188 -8.56 14.26 22.74
C GLU A 188 -9.70 14.49 21.72
N ASN A 189 -10.35 15.67 21.84
CA ASN A 189 -11.29 16.38 20.95
C ASN A 189 -12.81 16.05 20.98
N ASP A 190 -13.59 17.06 21.43
CA ASP A 190 -15.06 17.11 21.42
C ASP A 190 -15.68 17.10 20.00
N GLU A 191 -14.92 17.51 18.97
CA GLU A 191 -15.41 17.59 17.58
C GLU A 191 -15.67 16.19 16.97
N ASP A 192 -14.86 15.19 17.32
CA ASP A 192 -15.00 13.83 16.80
C ASP A 192 -16.16 13.08 17.48
N ALA A 193 -16.58 13.50 18.68
CA ALA A 193 -17.65 12.85 19.44
C ALA A 193 -19.01 12.89 18.72
N GLU A 194 -19.31 13.97 17.99
CA GLU A 194 -20.51 14.06 17.17
C GLU A 194 -20.44 13.15 15.95
N HIS A 195 -19.27 13.04 15.32
CA HIS A 195 -19.03 12.13 14.21
C HIS A 195 -19.20 10.66 14.63
N TRP A 196 -18.67 10.28 15.80
CA TRP A 196 -18.83 8.94 16.36
C TRP A 196 -20.28 8.58 16.67
N ARG A 197 -21.08 9.52 17.21
CA ARG A 197 -22.51 9.31 17.45
C ARG A 197 -23.28 9.10 16.16
N ARG A 198 -22.95 9.86 15.13
CA ARG A 198 -23.60 9.72 13.81
C ARG A 198 -23.30 8.37 13.17
N LEU A 199 -22.07 7.86 13.32
CA LEU A 199 -21.70 6.53 12.81
C LEU A 199 -22.43 5.40 13.57
N ASP A 200 -22.58 5.51 14.89
CA ASP A 200 -23.31 4.53 15.72
C ASP A 200 -24.80 4.49 15.34
N GLU A 201 -25.41 5.65 15.11
CA GLU A 201 -26.79 5.76 14.61
C GLU A 201 -26.98 5.13 13.23
N LEU A 202 -26.01 5.30 12.32
CA LEU A 202 -26.04 4.68 10.99
C LEU A 202 -25.91 3.15 11.05
N GLU A 203 -25.07 2.61 11.95
CA GLU A 203 -24.95 1.16 12.15
C GLU A 203 -26.26 0.54 12.67
N ILE A 204 -26.94 1.22 13.61
CA ILE A 204 -28.26 0.80 14.12
C ILE A 204 -29.34 0.84 13.02
N GLN A 205 -29.31 1.88 12.19
CA GLN A 205 -30.25 2.02 11.07
C GLN A 205 -30.09 0.89 10.05
N GLU A 206 -28.85 0.52 9.71
CA GLU A 206 -28.55 -0.57 8.78
C GLU A 206 -28.98 -1.93 9.36
N GLU A 207 -28.85 -2.15 10.68
CA GLU A 207 -29.34 -3.35 11.36
C GLU A 207 -30.88 -3.43 11.38
N LEU A 208 -31.56 -2.31 11.61
CA LEU A 208 -33.02 -2.21 11.54
C LEU A 208 -33.53 -2.47 10.12
N GLU A 209 -32.92 -1.86 9.11
CA GLU A 209 -33.28 -2.03 7.70
C GLU A 209 -33.02 -3.47 7.23
N ALA A 210 -31.91 -4.08 7.63
CA ALA A 210 -31.63 -5.49 7.35
C ALA A 210 -32.66 -6.44 8.00
N ASN A 211 -33.24 -6.07 9.14
CA ASN A 211 -34.27 -6.84 9.83
C ASN A 211 -35.68 -6.61 9.23
N ASP A 212 -35.98 -5.39 8.78
CA ASP A 212 -37.27 -4.98 8.19
C ASP A 212 -37.48 -5.55 6.77
N VAL A 213 -36.39 -5.76 6.02
CA VAL A 213 -36.41 -6.45 4.71
C VAL A 213 -36.74 -7.96 4.87
N SER A 214 -36.69 -8.52 6.08
CA SER A 214 -37.13 -9.90 6.34
C SER A 214 -38.63 -10.03 6.67
N GLU A 215 -39.33 -8.92 6.97
CA GLU A 215 -40.73 -8.92 7.41
C GLU A 215 -41.69 -8.22 6.41
N SER A 216 -41.16 -7.69 5.31
CA SER A 216 -41.93 -7.00 4.25
C SER A 216 -41.84 -7.72 2.90
N ASP A 217 -42.42 -8.91 2.79
CA ASP A 217 -42.94 -9.40 1.51
C ASP A 217 -44.25 -8.63 1.25
N GLU A 218 -44.18 -7.47 0.56
CA GLU A 218 -45.19 -6.94 -0.38
C GLU A 218 -44.84 -5.51 -0.84
N GLU A 219 -44.82 -5.32 -2.16
CA GLU A 219 -44.64 -4.07 -2.95
C GLU A 219 -43.21 -3.49 -3.09
N SER A 220 -42.45 -4.07 -4.03
CA SER A 220 -41.29 -3.44 -4.64
C SER A 220 -41.71 -2.29 -5.58
N GLU A 221 -41.59 -1.04 -5.15
CA GLU A 221 -41.53 0.10 -6.07
C GLU A 221 -40.15 0.12 -6.76
N ASP A 222 -40.16 -0.25 -8.04
CA ASP A 222 -39.01 -0.27 -8.93
C ASP A 222 -38.46 1.16 -9.18
N PHE A 223 -37.44 1.54 -8.42
CA PHE A 223 -36.72 2.81 -8.59
C PHE A 223 -35.66 2.76 -9.71
N SER A 224 -35.87 1.97 -10.77
CA SER A 224 -34.96 1.90 -11.93
C SER A 224 -35.27 2.88 -13.06
N HIS A 225 -36.03 3.95 -12.82
CA HIS A 225 -36.30 4.96 -13.84
C HIS A 225 -35.09 5.91 -14.03
N SER A 226 -34.14 5.47 -14.84
CA SER A 226 -33.24 6.40 -15.54
C SER A 226 -34.02 7.19 -16.59
N PRO A 227 -33.80 8.50 -16.77
CA PRO A 227 -34.51 9.29 -17.78
C PRO A 227 -34.18 8.77 -19.20
N PRO A 228 -35.13 8.83 -20.15
CA PRO A 228 -35.03 8.12 -21.42
C PRO A 228 -33.93 8.71 -22.31
N LEU A 229 -33.04 7.85 -22.81
CA LEU A 229 -32.19 8.12 -23.95
C LEU A 229 -32.97 7.87 -25.24
N SER A 230 -32.80 8.76 -26.21
CA SER A 230 -33.43 8.73 -27.52
C SER A 230 -33.07 7.50 -28.35
N ASP A 231 -34.12 6.95 -28.94
CA ASP A 231 -34.26 5.80 -29.85
C ASP A 231 -33.27 5.76 -31.04
N ASP A 232 -32.65 4.59 -31.24
CA ASP A 232 -32.34 4.05 -32.57
C ASP A 232 -32.40 2.50 -32.55
N SER A 233 -33.63 1.98 -32.72
CA SER A 233 -34.03 0.80 -33.51
C SER A 233 -32.99 -0.29 -33.88
N GLU A 234 -33.20 -1.54 -33.42
CA GLU A 234 -33.57 -2.72 -34.26
C GLU A 234 -33.43 -4.09 -33.51
N SER A 235 -34.59 -4.68 -33.21
CA SER A 235 -35.03 -6.10 -33.28
C SER A 235 -34.19 -7.35 -32.85
N ASN A 236 -34.94 -8.25 -32.17
CA ASN A 236 -34.88 -9.73 -32.04
C ASN A 236 -33.91 -10.33 -30.99
N GLU A 237 -34.23 -11.37 -30.20
CA GLU A 237 -35.29 -12.39 -30.18
C GLU A 237 -35.34 -13.00 -28.76
N ILE A 238 -36.54 -13.32 -28.23
CA ILE A 238 -36.74 -13.82 -26.86
C ILE A 238 -36.51 -15.35 -26.82
N VAL A 239 -35.57 -15.82 -25.99
CA VAL A 239 -35.43 -17.22 -25.60
C VAL A 239 -36.02 -17.41 -24.20
N VAL A 240 -37.09 -18.20 -24.12
CA VAL A 240 -37.77 -18.59 -22.87
C VAL A 240 -36.85 -19.55 -22.09
N GLN A 241 -36.49 -19.20 -20.85
CA GLN A 241 -35.75 -20.10 -19.95
C GLN A 241 -36.71 -20.98 -19.14
N ASP A 242 -36.33 -22.26 -19.07
CA ASP A 242 -37.01 -23.37 -18.42
C ASP A 242 -36.93 -23.25 -16.87
N PRO A 243 -38.04 -23.27 -16.12
CA PRO A 243 -38.08 -22.98 -14.67
C PRO A 243 -37.48 -24.07 -13.76
N SER A 244 -36.68 -25.00 -14.27
CA SER A 244 -36.09 -26.09 -13.46
C SER A 244 -34.56 -26.02 -13.24
N PHE A 245 -33.90 -24.93 -13.64
CA PHE A 245 -32.46 -24.78 -13.45
C PHE A 245 -32.10 -24.44 -11.99
N LYS A 246 -31.54 -25.39 -11.25
CA LYS A 246 -30.89 -25.13 -9.94
C LYS A 246 -29.42 -24.75 -10.17
N PRO A 247 -28.96 -23.57 -9.70
CA PRO A 247 -27.54 -23.22 -9.79
C PRO A 247 -26.69 -24.17 -8.94
N PRO A 248 -25.47 -24.51 -9.37
CA PRO A 248 -24.56 -25.34 -8.58
C PRO A 248 -24.15 -24.63 -7.27
N PRO A 249 -23.82 -25.37 -6.20
CA PRO A 249 -23.44 -24.78 -4.92
C PRO A 249 -22.20 -23.90 -5.06
N MET A 250 -22.28 -22.69 -4.50
CA MET A 250 -21.20 -21.69 -4.56
C MET A 250 -19.98 -22.16 -3.76
N GLN A 251 -18.80 -22.10 -4.36
CA GLN A 251 -17.53 -22.38 -3.70
C GLN A 251 -16.89 -21.07 -3.25
N ARG A 252 -16.46 -21.00 -1.98
CA ARG A 252 -15.69 -19.85 -1.48
C ARG A 252 -14.33 -19.80 -2.17
N ARG A 253 -14.00 -18.63 -2.75
CA ARG A 253 -12.65 -18.31 -3.22
C ARG A 253 -12.09 -17.21 -2.33
N VAL A 254 -11.01 -17.52 -1.63
CA VAL A 254 -10.26 -16.53 -0.84
C VAL A 254 -9.29 -15.78 -1.77
N SER A 255 -9.54 -14.49 -1.99
CA SER A 255 -8.59 -13.59 -2.63
C SER A 255 -7.83 -12.83 -1.55
N PHE A 256 -6.50 -12.97 -1.51
CA PHE A 256 -5.67 -12.07 -0.70
C PHE A 256 -5.61 -10.71 -1.39
N GLY A 257 -6.27 -9.72 -0.79
CA GLY A 257 -6.11 -8.31 -1.16
C GLY A 257 -4.67 -7.87 -0.90
N GLY A 258 -4.04 -7.29 -1.91
CA GLY A 258 -2.68 -6.78 -1.83
C GLY A 258 -2.55 -5.67 -0.81
N VAL A 259 -1.47 -5.73 -0.04
CA VAL A 259 -0.89 -4.62 0.73
C VAL A 259 0.21 -3.99 -0.11
#